data_AF-A0A7S1QRK4-F1
#
_entry.id   AF-A0A7S1QRK4-F1
#
_cell.length_a   1.000
_cell.length_b   1.000
_cell.length_c   1.000
_cell.angle_alpha   90.00
_cell.angle_beta   90.00
_cell.angle_gamma   90.00
#
_symmetry.space_group_name_H-M   'P 1'
#
loop_
_entity.id
_entity.type
_entity.pdbx_description
1 polymer ?
#
loop_
_entity_poly.entity_id
_entity_poly.type
_entity_poly.pdbx_seq_one_letter_code
_entity_poly.pdbx_strand_id
1 'polypeptide(L)'
;AKHTLGPTVEGAIERCSARWLADTPERLEVYRDVPADVRATAKRRQALQILGLPEELCLEAVADPNATLSMEMELLEVGELQDLAGDGLRLLRVCREGKARAAGVPVVTDLSTVAVHYRVAKLLPNFALKDTRMGLVSTGDGVAMREDKTKEPVEFVVGEEDACGGEGEFVPPCIGECLLMPPQGVVEGMRFEIVLRDGVPISQMERSISAAYEGGYMSTMPDTSGPVVVRVEVESVAPPQAGPSSNSWQGVESLREERRHAESLEELDGGRHARKALKRWRRVVAWLEQLLEGRRWKLQGGAAAGDSMYDLEWDADEAPRAAEAPAEPAPETTGAAELGRAPELTPSLFVVEDDLVRQLQPDELCEWASAQAACARL
;
A
#
# COMPACT_ATOMS: atom_id res chain seq x y z
N ALA A 1 46.97 -2.27 11.18
CA ALA A 1 45.71 -1.51 11.21
C ALA A 1 45.07 -1.56 9.82
N LYS A 2 44.15 -2.49 9.57
CA LYS A 2 43.46 -2.67 8.27
C LYS A 2 41.94 -2.80 8.45
N HIS A 3 41.40 -2.05 9.40
CA HIS A 3 39.96 -1.84 9.55
C HIS A 3 39.79 -0.37 9.93
N THR A 4 38.91 0.33 9.19
CA THR A 4 38.17 1.57 9.54
C THR A 4 38.06 2.56 8.37
N LEU A 5 37.67 2.09 7.18
CA LEU A 5 36.84 2.92 6.32
C LEU A 5 35.59 2.07 6.05
N GLY A 6 34.43 2.61 6.37
CA GLY A 6 33.16 1.99 5.99
C GLY A 6 33.08 1.79 4.48
N PRO A 7 32.03 1.14 3.96
CA PRO A 7 31.84 1.02 2.53
C PRO A 7 31.95 2.41 1.87
N THR A 8 32.90 2.57 0.94
CA THR A 8 33.01 3.80 0.15
C THR A 8 31.74 3.98 -0.70
N VAL A 9 31.40 5.23 -1.02
CA VAL A 9 30.27 5.54 -1.92
C VAL A 9 30.44 4.80 -3.25
N GLU A 10 31.64 4.81 -3.83
CA GLU A 10 31.95 4.06 -5.06
C GLU A 10 31.80 2.54 -4.86
N GLY A 11 32.25 1.99 -3.73
CA GLY A 11 32.02 0.57 -3.44
C GLY A 11 30.52 0.23 -3.31
N ALA A 12 29.70 1.17 -2.82
CA ALA A 12 28.24 1.01 -2.78
C ALA A 12 27.62 1.10 -4.18
N ILE A 13 28.08 2.05 -5.01
CA ILE A 13 27.68 2.20 -6.42
C ILE A 13 28.04 0.93 -7.22
N GLU A 14 29.23 0.38 -7.06
CA GLU A 14 29.67 -0.85 -7.73
C GLU A 14 28.80 -2.04 -7.33
N ARG A 15 28.57 -2.25 -6.03
CA ARG A 15 27.69 -3.33 -5.54
C ARG A 15 26.26 -3.17 -6.04
N CYS A 16 25.73 -1.95 -6.04
CA CYS A 16 24.42 -1.63 -6.57
C CYS A 16 24.34 -1.94 -8.06
N SER A 17 25.35 -1.53 -8.82
CA SER A 17 25.42 -1.74 -10.26
C SER A 17 25.52 -3.22 -10.62
N ALA A 18 26.34 -3.98 -9.90
CA ALA A 18 26.49 -5.42 -10.11
C ALA A 18 25.20 -6.18 -9.78
N ARG A 19 24.47 -5.77 -8.75
CA ARG A 19 23.26 -6.48 -8.29
C ARG A 19 22.03 -6.16 -9.14
N TRP A 20 21.76 -4.89 -9.42
CA TRP A 20 20.51 -4.44 -10.03
C TRP A 20 20.67 -3.92 -11.47
N LEU A 21 21.89 -3.57 -11.88
CA LEU A 21 22.21 -3.01 -13.20
C LEU A 21 23.14 -3.92 -14.02
N ALA A 22 23.14 -5.22 -13.75
CA ALA A 22 23.96 -6.20 -14.47
C ALA A 22 23.68 -6.16 -15.98
N ASP A 23 24.73 -6.39 -16.77
CA ASP A 23 24.67 -6.52 -18.22
C ASP A 23 24.05 -7.86 -18.60
N THR A 24 22.72 -7.91 -18.64
CA THR A 24 22.02 -9.04 -19.26
C THR A 24 22.11 -8.92 -20.79
N PRO A 25 22.02 -10.04 -21.53
CA PRO A 25 22.01 -10.01 -22.99
C PRO A 25 20.95 -9.06 -23.56
N GLU A 26 19.76 -9.01 -22.96
CA GLU A 26 18.68 -8.12 -23.43
C GLU A 26 19.02 -6.64 -23.21
N ARG A 27 19.66 -6.29 -22.07
CA ARG A 27 20.09 -4.90 -21.81
C ARG A 27 21.22 -4.47 -22.73
N LEU A 28 22.14 -5.38 -23.06
CA LEU A 28 23.24 -5.09 -23.99
C LEU A 28 22.73 -4.77 -25.39
N GLU A 29 21.61 -5.36 -25.82
CA GLU A 29 20.95 -5.03 -27.09
C GLU A 29 20.34 -3.62 -27.07
N VAL A 30 19.67 -3.23 -25.98
CA VAL A 30 19.07 -1.88 -25.83
C VAL A 30 20.13 -0.77 -25.92
N TYR A 31 21.36 -1.03 -25.47
CA TYR A 31 22.44 -0.05 -25.48
C TYR A 31 23.53 -0.32 -26.53
N ARG A 32 23.23 -1.11 -27.57
CA ARG A 32 24.21 -1.53 -28.60
C ARG A 32 24.90 -0.34 -29.27
N ASP A 33 24.15 0.73 -29.53
CA ASP A 33 24.60 1.91 -30.25
C ASP A 33 25.03 3.07 -29.32
N VAL A 34 25.01 2.85 -28.00
CA VAL A 34 25.40 3.87 -27.03
C VAL A 34 26.90 3.76 -26.71
N PRO A 35 27.67 4.86 -26.81
CA PRO A 35 29.09 4.88 -26.42
C PRO A 35 29.33 4.34 -25.00
N ALA A 36 30.44 3.64 -24.78
CA ALA A 36 30.72 2.93 -23.53
C ALA A 36 30.88 3.87 -22.32
N ASP A 37 31.44 5.06 -22.54
CA ASP A 37 31.58 6.16 -21.59
C ASP A 37 30.22 6.76 -21.18
N VAL A 38 29.31 6.93 -22.14
CA VAL A 38 27.93 7.38 -21.87
C VAL A 38 27.16 6.32 -21.07
N ARG A 39 27.33 5.03 -21.41
CA ARG A 39 26.74 3.91 -20.66
C ARG A 39 27.23 3.84 -19.22
N ALA A 40 28.54 3.96 -19.00
CA ALA A 40 29.13 3.93 -17.66
C ALA A 40 28.60 5.08 -16.79
N THR A 41 28.55 6.29 -17.35
CA THR A 41 28.00 7.47 -16.67
C THR A 41 26.51 7.31 -16.33
N ALA A 42 25.72 6.79 -17.28
CA ALA A 42 24.30 6.52 -17.07
C ALA A 42 24.05 5.44 -15.99
N LYS A 43 24.85 4.36 -15.99
CA LYS A 43 24.79 3.32 -14.96
C LYS A 43 25.14 3.86 -13.58
N ARG A 44 26.19 4.70 -13.48
CA ARG A 44 26.56 5.34 -12.24
C ARG A 44 25.44 6.23 -11.70
N ARG A 45 24.81 7.04 -12.55
CA ARG A 45 23.62 7.83 -12.18
C ARG A 45 22.44 6.97 -11.74
N GLN A 46 22.19 5.84 -12.42
CA GLN A 46 21.16 4.88 -12.00
C GLN A 46 21.46 4.30 -10.63
N ALA A 47 22.70 3.92 -10.37
CA ALA A 47 23.10 3.42 -9.07
C ALA A 47 22.94 4.47 -7.97
N LEU A 48 23.32 5.73 -8.22
CA LEU A 48 23.09 6.84 -7.29
C LEU A 48 21.62 7.02 -6.96
N GLN A 49 20.73 7.00 -7.97
CA GLN A 49 19.29 7.11 -7.75
C GLN A 49 18.70 5.90 -7.02
N ILE A 50 19.13 4.68 -7.36
CA ILE A 50 18.74 3.47 -6.63
C ILE A 50 19.14 3.61 -5.16
N LEU A 51 20.35 4.12 -4.90
CA LEU A 51 20.88 4.35 -3.57
C LEU A 51 20.26 5.56 -2.85
N GLY A 52 19.51 6.41 -3.54
CA GLY A 52 18.96 7.65 -2.98
C GLY A 52 20.02 8.72 -2.71
N LEU A 53 21.16 8.65 -3.39
CA LEU A 53 22.29 9.55 -3.18
C LEU A 53 22.23 10.74 -4.15
N PRO A 54 22.43 11.99 -3.68
CA PRO A 54 22.51 13.15 -4.55
C PRO A 54 23.80 13.11 -5.39
N GLU A 55 23.67 13.36 -6.69
CA GLU A 55 24.77 13.26 -7.65
C GLU A 55 25.88 14.26 -7.32
N GLU A 56 25.52 15.46 -6.86
CA GLU A 56 26.45 16.56 -6.60
C GLU A 56 27.41 16.27 -5.44
N LEU A 57 26.95 15.53 -4.42
CA LEU A 57 27.78 15.15 -3.27
C LEU A 57 28.60 13.87 -3.50
N CYS A 58 28.30 13.15 -4.58
CA CYS A 58 29.00 11.92 -4.94
C CYS A 58 30.07 12.17 -6.01
N LEU A 59 30.40 13.43 -6.35
CA LEU A 59 31.51 13.74 -7.23
C LEU A 59 32.82 13.45 -6.49
N GLU A 60 33.67 12.59 -7.05
CA GLU A 60 35.02 12.37 -6.52
C GLU A 60 35.82 13.67 -6.66
N ALA A 61 35.97 14.40 -5.55
CA ALA A 61 37.07 15.32 -5.42
C ALA A 61 38.35 14.48 -5.27
N VAL A 62 39.19 14.46 -6.30
CA VAL A 62 40.56 13.95 -6.19
C VAL A 62 41.32 14.90 -5.28
N ALA A 63 41.23 14.65 -3.98
CA ALA A 63 42.01 15.33 -2.97
C ALA A 63 43.26 14.50 -2.68
N ASP A 64 44.42 15.16 -2.58
CA ASP A 64 45.63 14.51 -2.12
C ASP A 64 45.37 13.82 -0.76
N PRO A 65 45.98 12.66 -0.47
CA PRO A 65 45.70 11.87 0.72
C PRO A 65 45.97 12.60 2.06
N ASN A 66 46.57 13.79 2.03
CA ASN A 66 46.83 14.65 3.18
C ASN A 66 46.25 16.08 3.02
N ALA A 67 45.35 16.29 2.06
CA ALA A 67 44.71 17.58 1.87
C ALA A 67 43.73 17.85 3.01
N THR A 68 43.88 19.01 3.66
CA THR A 68 42.86 19.54 4.56
C THR A 68 41.81 20.25 3.71
N LEU A 69 40.58 19.74 3.70
CA LEU A 69 39.48 20.33 2.97
C LEU A 69 38.74 21.30 3.90
N SER A 70 38.60 22.55 3.45
CA SER A 70 37.65 23.51 4.04
C SER A 70 36.45 23.58 3.12
N MET A 71 35.28 23.19 3.62
CA MET A 71 34.04 23.19 2.85
C MET A 71 33.00 24.03 3.60
N GLU A 72 32.51 25.06 2.94
CA GLU A 72 31.31 25.78 3.37
C GLU A 72 30.11 25.06 2.73
N MET A 73 29.20 24.56 3.56
CA MET A 73 28.00 23.86 3.11
C MET A 73 26.77 24.66 3.51
N GLU A 74 25.87 24.85 2.57
CA GLU A 74 24.52 25.32 2.82
C GLU A 74 23.55 24.18 2.50
N LEU A 75 22.78 23.75 3.51
CA LEU A 75 21.78 22.69 3.35
C LEU A 75 20.47 23.33 2.88
N LEU A 76 20.18 23.20 1.59
CA LEU A 76 18.99 23.81 0.99
C LEU A 76 17.72 22.98 1.22
N GLU A 77 17.81 21.66 1.06
CA GLU A 77 16.69 20.74 1.20
C GLU A 77 17.18 19.40 1.78
N VAL A 78 16.39 18.81 2.67
CA VAL A 78 16.59 17.43 3.13
C VAL A 78 15.44 16.58 2.56
N GLY A 79 15.79 15.65 1.68
CA GLY A 79 14.87 14.61 1.24
C GLY A 79 15.02 13.38 2.14
N GLU A 80 14.05 13.14 3.01
CA GLU A 80 14.05 11.92 3.82
C GLU A 80 13.49 10.76 3.00
N LEU A 81 14.32 9.72 2.84
CA LEU A 81 13.91 8.43 2.32
C LEU A 81 13.78 7.47 3.50
N GLN A 82 12.54 7.08 3.80
CA GLN A 82 12.25 6.09 4.81
C GLN A 82 12.36 4.68 4.19
N ASP A 83 13.25 3.86 4.74
CA ASP A 83 13.30 2.44 4.43
C ASP A 83 12.15 1.72 5.17
N LEU A 84 11.19 1.21 4.41
CA LEU A 84 9.97 0.64 4.99
C LEU A 84 10.18 -0.72 5.65
N ALA A 85 11.17 -1.50 5.18
CA ALA A 85 11.43 -2.85 5.66
C ALA A 85 12.81 -2.98 6.35
N GLY A 86 13.66 -1.97 6.24
CA GLY A 86 15.04 -2.00 6.77
C GLY A 86 16.02 -2.79 5.88
N ASP A 87 15.59 -3.22 4.70
CA ASP A 87 16.39 -3.98 3.72
C ASP A 87 16.86 -3.10 2.54
N GLY A 88 16.42 -1.84 2.51
CA GLY A 88 16.67 -0.86 1.47
C GLY A 88 15.96 -1.16 0.15
N LEU A 89 15.08 -2.15 0.05
CA LEU A 89 14.42 -2.51 -1.21
C LEU A 89 13.25 -1.58 -1.54
N ARG A 90 12.64 -1.00 -0.51
CA ARG A 90 11.48 -0.11 -0.60
C ARG A 90 11.77 1.19 0.14
N LEU A 91 11.97 2.27 -0.62
CA LEU A 91 12.25 3.58 -0.06
C LEU A 91 11.08 4.51 -0.31
N LEU A 92 10.53 5.10 0.75
CA LEU A 92 9.41 6.03 0.70
C LEU A 92 9.93 7.46 0.90
N ARG A 93 9.49 8.38 0.03
CA ARG A 93 9.60 9.83 0.25
C ARG A 93 8.22 10.44 0.27
N VAL A 94 7.87 11.13 1.35
CA VAL A 94 6.64 11.94 1.39
C VAL A 94 6.98 13.32 0.85
N CYS A 95 6.37 13.70 -0.28
CA CYS A 95 6.60 15.00 -0.93
C CYS A 95 5.63 16.07 -0.41
N ARG A 96 4.41 15.65 -0.06
CA ARG A 96 3.39 16.52 0.51
C ARG A 96 2.55 15.71 1.48
N GLU A 97 2.44 16.20 2.70
CA GLU A 97 1.48 15.67 3.66
C GLU A 97 0.05 16.02 3.22
N GLY A 98 -0.86 15.06 3.37
CA GLY A 98 -2.27 15.28 3.08
C GLY A 98 -3.00 16.00 4.22
N LYS A 99 -4.32 15.84 4.29
CA LYS A 99 -5.13 16.40 5.39
C LYS A 99 -4.57 15.99 6.75
N ALA A 100 -4.51 16.96 7.67
CA ALA A 100 -4.10 16.71 9.04
C ALA A 100 -5.00 15.64 9.67
N ARG A 101 -4.39 14.68 10.36
CA ARG A 101 -5.09 13.55 10.96
C ARG A 101 -5.88 14.00 12.18
N ALA A 102 -7.11 14.41 11.94
CA ALA A 102 -8.12 14.57 12.97
C ALA A 102 -9.00 13.31 13.04
N ALA A 103 -9.73 13.16 14.15
CA ALA A 103 -10.77 12.14 14.25
C ALA A 103 -11.75 12.29 13.08
N GLY A 104 -11.92 11.23 12.28
CA GLY A 104 -12.84 11.20 11.15
C GLY A 104 -12.24 11.44 9.76
N VAL A 105 -10.92 11.68 9.64
CA VAL A 105 -10.28 11.70 8.31
C VAL A 105 -10.07 10.25 7.83
N PRO A 106 -10.63 9.86 6.67
CA PRO A 106 -10.43 8.52 6.12
C PRO A 106 -8.96 8.28 5.80
N VAL A 107 -8.44 7.15 6.27
CA VAL A 107 -7.13 6.63 5.89
C VAL A 107 -7.37 5.51 4.88
N VAL A 108 -6.54 5.44 3.85
CA VAL A 108 -6.59 4.37 2.87
C VAL A 108 -6.37 3.04 3.58
N THR A 109 -7.34 2.15 3.41
CA THR A 109 -7.29 0.77 3.88
C THR A 109 -7.68 -0.14 2.73
N ASP A 110 -7.51 -1.43 2.95
CA ASP A 110 -8.02 -2.45 2.05
C ASP A 110 -9.54 -2.27 1.79
N LEU A 111 -9.95 -2.36 0.53
CA LEU A 111 -11.31 -2.05 0.03
C LEU A 111 -11.76 -0.58 0.14
N SER A 112 -10.88 0.36 0.47
CA SER A 112 -11.16 1.79 0.32
C SER A 112 -11.30 2.17 -1.16
N THR A 113 -12.24 3.07 -1.46
CA THR A 113 -12.29 3.70 -2.79
C THR A 113 -11.39 4.93 -2.80
N VAL A 114 -10.52 5.05 -3.78
CA VAL A 114 -9.55 6.14 -3.90
C VAL A 114 -9.61 6.74 -5.28
N ALA A 115 -9.45 8.07 -5.36
CA ALA A 115 -9.18 8.77 -6.61
C ALA A 115 -7.73 9.28 -6.58
N VAL A 116 -6.92 8.80 -7.52
CA VAL A 116 -5.48 9.09 -7.52
C VAL A 116 -4.95 9.39 -8.91
N HIS A 117 -3.89 10.19 -8.96
CA HIS A 117 -2.96 10.20 -10.07
C HIS A 117 -1.73 9.38 -9.69
N TYR A 118 -1.25 8.57 -10.63
CA TYR A 118 -0.02 7.84 -10.42
C TYR A 118 0.88 7.87 -11.66
N ARG A 119 2.18 7.77 -11.41
CA ARG A 119 3.21 7.62 -12.43
C ARG A 119 4.18 6.53 -12.00
N VAL A 120 4.36 5.53 -12.86
CA VAL A 120 5.38 4.51 -12.76
C VAL A 120 6.46 4.82 -13.77
N ALA A 121 7.69 5.08 -13.32
CA ALA A 121 8.79 5.45 -14.20
C ALA A 121 10.07 4.68 -13.89
N LYS A 122 10.89 4.47 -14.91
CA LYS A 122 12.28 4.03 -14.74
C LYS A 122 13.11 5.13 -14.13
N LEU A 123 13.98 4.79 -13.17
CA LEU A 123 14.86 5.76 -12.50
C LEU A 123 15.66 6.59 -13.54
N LEU A 124 16.26 5.95 -14.56
CA LEU A 124 16.75 6.60 -15.79
C LEU A 124 16.37 5.76 -17.03
N PRO A 125 15.91 6.35 -18.14
CA PRO A 125 15.88 7.79 -18.49
C PRO A 125 14.62 8.58 -18.03
N ASN A 126 14.09 8.33 -16.83
CA ASN A 126 12.77 8.85 -16.38
C ASN A 126 11.65 8.55 -17.39
N PHE A 127 11.81 7.45 -18.12
CA PHE A 127 10.82 6.92 -19.04
C PHE A 127 9.63 6.48 -18.21
N ALA A 128 8.51 7.19 -18.36
CA ALA A 128 7.25 6.81 -17.76
C ALA A 128 6.79 5.53 -18.44
N LEU A 129 6.74 4.43 -17.69
CA LEU A 129 6.09 3.20 -18.11
C LEU A 129 4.58 3.41 -18.14
N LYS A 130 4.09 4.20 -17.18
CA LYS A 130 2.68 4.55 -17.07
C LYS A 130 2.53 5.87 -16.33
N ASP A 131 1.63 6.73 -16.81
CA ASP A 131 1.37 8.01 -16.18
C ASP A 131 -0.08 8.40 -16.46
N THR A 132 -0.91 8.43 -15.42
CA THR A 132 -2.32 8.77 -15.54
C THR A 132 -2.54 10.21 -15.97
N ARG A 133 -1.56 11.11 -15.80
CA ARG A 133 -1.66 12.51 -16.22
C ARG A 133 -1.27 12.71 -17.69
N MET A 134 -0.82 11.69 -18.42
CA MET A 134 -0.48 11.86 -19.83
C MET A 134 -1.74 11.92 -20.70
N GLY A 135 -1.79 12.91 -21.59
CA GLY A 135 -2.85 13.13 -22.56
C GLY A 135 -2.33 13.59 -23.92
N LEU A 136 -3.17 13.45 -24.95
CA LEU A 136 -2.86 13.92 -26.30
C LEU A 136 -3.15 15.42 -26.41
N VAL A 137 -2.11 16.21 -26.64
CA VAL A 137 -2.24 17.66 -26.85
C VAL A 137 -1.91 17.98 -28.29
N SER A 138 -2.81 18.69 -28.97
CA SER A 138 -2.55 19.20 -30.32
C SER A 138 -1.61 20.40 -30.22
N THR A 139 -0.42 20.26 -30.81
CA THR A 139 0.56 21.33 -30.97
C THR A 139 0.61 21.77 -32.44
N GLY A 140 1.17 22.96 -32.72
CA GLY A 140 1.28 23.47 -34.09
C GLY A 140 2.01 22.54 -35.06
N ASP A 141 2.84 21.62 -34.53
CA ASP A 141 3.60 20.63 -35.29
C ASP A 141 2.97 19.21 -35.28
N GLY A 142 1.74 19.06 -34.75
CA GLY A 142 1.01 17.80 -34.68
C GLY A 142 0.55 17.43 -33.26
N VAL A 143 0.00 16.23 -33.11
CA VAL A 143 -0.46 15.72 -31.81
C VAL A 143 0.72 15.12 -31.05
N ALA A 144 0.99 15.63 -29.85
CA ALA A 144 2.05 15.15 -28.97
C ALA A 144 1.47 14.72 -27.62
N MET A 145 2.02 13.64 -27.06
CA MET A 145 1.72 13.22 -25.70
C MET A 145 2.39 14.18 -24.71
N ARG A 146 1.60 14.85 -23.86
CA ARG A 146 2.09 15.75 -22.82
C ARG A 146 1.32 15.52 -21.52
N GLU A 147 1.92 15.97 -20.42
CA GLU A 147 1.26 15.99 -19.11
C GLU A 147 0.08 16.97 -19.16
N ASP A 148 -1.12 16.44 -18.96
CA ASP A 148 -2.36 17.15 -18.82
C ASP A 148 -2.71 17.24 -17.33
N LYS A 149 -2.56 18.45 -16.79
CA LYS A 149 -2.89 18.73 -15.38
C LYS A 149 -4.39 18.77 -15.12
N THR A 150 -5.21 18.82 -16.17
CA THR A 150 -6.68 18.88 -16.08
C THR A 150 -7.35 17.52 -16.25
N LYS A 151 -6.58 16.47 -16.53
CA LYS A 151 -7.09 15.11 -16.61
C LYS A 151 -7.63 14.67 -15.25
N GLU A 152 -8.77 14.01 -15.24
CA GLU A 152 -9.43 13.51 -14.03
C GLU A 152 -8.61 12.38 -13.38
N PRO A 153 -8.63 12.27 -12.03
CA PRO A 153 -7.97 11.17 -11.32
C PRO A 153 -8.62 9.83 -11.67
N VAL A 154 -7.84 8.76 -11.58
CA VAL A 154 -8.38 7.41 -11.75
C VAL A 154 -8.97 6.96 -10.43
N GLU A 155 -10.26 6.64 -10.44
CA GLU A 155 -10.98 6.09 -9.30
C GLU A 155 -10.94 4.56 -9.33
N PHE A 156 -10.58 3.93 -8.22
CA PHE A 156 -10.62 2.47 -8.06
C PHE A 156 -10.74 2.06 -6.60
N VAL A 157 -11.04 0.77 -6.37
CA VAL A 157 -11.08 0.17 -5.04
C VAL A 157 -9.75 -0.53 -4.75
N VAL A 158 -9.12 -0.19 -3.62
CA VAL A 158 -7.85 -0.78 -3.19
C VAL A 158 -8.02 -2.28 -2.94
N GLY A 159 -7.18 -3.10 -3.57
CA GLY A 159 -7.27 -4.56 -3.64
C GLY A 159 -8.00 -5.08 -4.89
N GLU A 160 -8.61 -4.20 -5.69
CA GLU A 160 -9.43 -4.52 -6.86
C GLU A 160 -9.02 -3.70 -8.10
N GLU A 161 -7.76 -3.27 -8.16
CA GLU A 161 -7.21 -2.39 -9.20
C GLU A 161 -7.40 -2.96 -10.62
N ASP A 162 -7.12 -4.25 -10.79
CA ASP A 162 -7.23 -4.95 -12.06
C ASP A 162 -8.68 -5.19 -12.51
N ALA A 163 -9.65 -5.02 -11.61
CA ALA A 163 -11.08 -5.19 -11.86
C ALA A 163 -11.77 -3.85 -12.16
N CYS A 164 -11.04 -2.73 -12.11
CA CYS A 164 -11.54 -1.43 -12.55
C CYS A 164 -11.70 -1.44 -14.09
N GLY A 165 -12.84 -2.00 -14.54
CA GLY A 165 -13.12 -2.37 -15.92
C GLY A 165 -14.27 -1.59 -16.57
N GLY A 166 -14.47 -0.32 -16.20
CA GLY A 166 -15.25 0.61 -17.03
C GLY A 166 -14.48 1.02 -18.30
N GLU A 167 -15.01 1.96 -19.10
CA GLU A 167 -14.36 2.54 -20.30
C GLU A 167 -13.00 3.25 -20.04
N GLY A 168 -12.42 3.08 -18.85
CA GLY A 168 -11.22 3.74 -18.35
C GLY A 168 -9.96 2.87 -18.25
N GLU A 169 -8.86 3.54 -17.94
CA GLU A 169 -7.49 3.03 -17.93
C GLU A 169 -7.27 1.94 -16.87
N PHE A 170 -6.77 0.76 -17.27
CA PHE A 170 -6.34 -0.32 -16.38
C PHE A 170 -5.43 0.21 -15.26
N VAL A 171 -5.65 -0.18 -14.00
CA VAL A 171 -4.79 0.21 -12.88
C VAL A 171 -3.87 -0.96 -12.50
N PRO A 172 -2.54 -0.77 -12.47
CA PRO A 172 -1.63 -1.81 -12.01
C PRO A 172 -1.87 -2.14 -10.52
N PRO A 173 -1.97 -3.42 -10.13
CA PRO A 173 -2.11 -3.84 -8.72
C PRO A 173 -1.07 -3.24 -7.77
N CYS A 174 0.15 -2.98 -8.26
CA CYS A 174 1.22 -2.37 -7.46
C CYS A 174 0.86 -0.97 -6.94
N ILE A 175 -0.08 -0.25 -7.56
CA ILE A 175 -0.54 1.06 -7.09
C ILE A 175 -1.31 0.91 -5.77
N GLY A 176 -2.19 -0.09 -5.66
CA GLY A 176 -2.88 -0.43 -4.42
C GLY A 176 -1.93 -0.77 -3.28
N GLU A 177 -0.94 -1.63 -3.58
CA GLU A 177 0.11 -1.98 -2.62
C GLU A 177 0.88 -0.74 -2.15
N CYS A 178 1.25 0.16 -3.08
CA CYS A 178 1.93 1.41 -2.75
C CYS A 178 1.10 2.34 -1.85
N LEU A 179 -0.22 2.33 -1.96
CA LEU A 179 -1.11 3.12 -1.10
C LEU A 179 -1.19 2.59 0.34
N LEU A 180 -0.93 1.30 0.54
CA LEU A 180 -0.92 0.65 1.86
C LEU A 180 0.47 0.65 2.53
N MET A 181 1.52 1.04 1.81
CA MET A 181 2.90 1.00 2.28
C MET A 181 3.30 2.07 3.30
N PRO A 182 2.86 3.34 3.19
CA PRO A 182 3.24 4.37 4.15
C PRO A 182 2.81 3.97 5.57
N PRO A 183 3.72 3.96 6.56
CA PRO A 183 3.45 3.40 7.89
C PRO A 183 2.44 4.23 8.68
N GLN A 184 2.39 5.53 8.39
CA GLN A 184 1.36 6.38 8.92
C GLN A 184 0.02 6.02 8.24
N GLY A 185 0.01 5.59 6.99
CA GLY A 185 -1.18 5.44 6.15
C GLY A 185 -1.40 6.65 5.25
N VAL A 186 -2.16 6.46 4.18
CA VAL A 186 -2.38 7.50 3.17
C VAL A 186 -3.70 8.20 3.40
N VAL A 187 -3.73 9.52 3.22
CA VAL A 187 -4.93 10.35 3.38
C VAL A 187 -5.09 11.28 2.17
N GLU A 188 -6.27 11.88 2.05
CA GLU A 188 -6.58 12.84 1.00
C GLU A 188 -5.56 13.99 0.91
N GLY A 189 -5.13 14.32 -0.31
CA GLY A 189 -4.16 15.39 -0.59
C GLY A 189 -2.69 14.97 -0.42
N MET A 190 -2.42 13.73 0.01
CA MET A 190 -1.07 13.24 0.21
C MET A 190 -0.38 12.97 -1.14
N ARG A 191 0.89 13.37 -1.25
CA ARG A 191 1.75 13.03 -2.38
C ARG A 191 3.02 12.37 -1.89
N PHE A 192 3.34 11.22 -2.46
CA PHE A 192 4.52 10.47 -2.07
C PHE A 192 5.14 9.74 -3.28
N GLU A 193 6.40 9.35 -3.10
CA GLU A 193 7.17 8.58 -4.07
C GLU A 193 7.71 7.33 -3.38
N ILE A 194 7.58 6.18 -4.04
CA ILE A 194 8.15 4.91 -3.59
C ILE A 194 9.14 4.42 -4.63
N VAL A 195 10.38 4.20 -4.21
CA VAL A 195 11.39 3.52 -5.01
C VAL A 195 11.30 2.02 -4.71
N LEU A 196 11.00 1.24 -5.73
CA LEU A 196 10.97 -0.22 -5.69
C LEU A 196 12.20 -0.75 -6.40
N ARG A 197 13.23 -1.16 -5.65
CA ARG A 197 14.51 -1.61 -6.22
C ARG A 197 14.40 -2.93 -6.98
N ASP A 198 13.49 -3.81 -6.56
CA ASP A 198 13.24 -5.08 -7.26
C ASP A 198 12.34 -4.91 -8.49
N GLY A 199 11.76 -3.71 -8.67
CA GLY A 199 10.81 -3.42 -9.73
C GLY A 199 9.40 -3.89 -9.44
N VAL A 200 8.58 -3.89 -10.48
CA VAL A 200 7.23 -4.44 -10.50
C VAL A 200 7.12 -5.49 -11.60
N PRO A 201 6.23 -6.48 -11.47
CA PRO A 201 5.95 -7.42 -12.56
C PRO A 201 5.44 -6.67 -13.80
N ILE A 202 6.02 -6.95 -14.97
CA ILE A 202 5.57 -6.38 -16.24
C ILE A 202 4.17 -6.89 -16.59
N SER A 203 3.87 -8.15 -16.24
CA SER A 203 2.55 -8.76 -16.35
C SER A 203 1.46 -7.93 -15.70
N GLN A 204 1.79 -7.16 -14.66
CA GLN A 204 0.84 -6.35 -13.90
C GLN A 204 0.70 -4.91 -14.40
N MET A 205 1.43 -4.50 -15.44
CA MET A 205 1.49 -3.09 -15.87
C MET A 205 0.39 -2.71 -16.87
N GLU A 206 0.01 -3.63 -17.76
CA GLU A 206 -1.02 -3.44 -18.78
C GLU A 206 -1.93 -4.66 -18.87
N ARG A 207 -3.22 -4.44 -19.12
CA ARG A 207 -4.22 -5.50 -19.23
C ARG A 207 -3.92 -6.49 -20.35
N SER A 208 -3.49 -5.98 -21.51
CA SER A 208 -3.09 -6.78 -22.68
C SER A 208 -1.91 -7.70 -22.36
N ILE A 209 -0.91 -7.18 -21.64
CA ILE A 209 0.28 -7.93 -21.24
C ILE A 209 -0.09 -8.95 -20.16
N SER A 210 -0.88 -8.56 -19.16
CA SER A 210 -1.41 -9.47 -18.13
C SER A 210 -2.10 -10.68 -18.76
N ALA A 211 -3.04 -10.42 -19.68
CA ALA A 211 -3.74 -11.48 -20.41
C ALA A 211 -2.79 -12.37 -21.24
N ALA A 212 -1.73 -11.81 -21.80
CA ALA A 212 -0.74 -12.58 -22.56
C ALA A 212 0.14 -13.49 -21.68
N TYR A 213 0.50 -13.05 -20.46
CA TYR A 213 1.20 -13.88 -19.48
C TYR A 213 0.31 -15.01 -18.96
N GLU A 214 -0.95 -14.72 -18.64
CA GLU A 214 -1.93 -15.72 -18.21
C GLU A 214 -2.22 -16.76 -19.30
N GLY A 215 -2.24 -16.34 -20.57
CA GLY A 215 -2.39 -17.23 -21.72
C GLY A 215 -1.14 -18.07 -22.04
N GLY A 216 -0.05 -17.90 -21.27
CA GLY A 216 1.20 -18.63 -21.46
C GLY A 216 2.08 -18.15 -22.63
N TYR A 217 1.63 -17.16 -23.39
CA TYR A 217 2.32 -16.63 -24.58
C TYR A 217 3.64 -15.93 -24.25
N MET A 218 3.79 -15.44 -23.02
CA MET A 218 4.99 -14.72 -22.55
C MET A 218 5.76 -15.47 -21.44
N SER A 219 5.44 -16.75 -21.21
CA SER A 219 5.99 -17.55 -20.09
C SER A 219 7.51 -17.71 -20.07
N THR A 220 8.19 -17.45 -21.21
CA THR A 220 9.65 -17.49 -21.31
C THR A 220 10.34 -16.14 -21.09
N MET A 221 9.58 -15.03 -21.01
CA MET A 221 10.15 -13.72 -20.76
C MET A 221 10.22 -13.40 -19.26
N PRO A 222 11.30 -12.74 -18.80
CA PRO A 222 11.44 -12.36 -17.41
C PRO A 222 10.38 -11.31 -17.04
N ASP A 223 9.55 -11.63 -16.06
CA ASP A 223 8.48 -10.77 -15.56
C ASP A 223 9.01 -9.77 -14.51
N THR A 224 9.99 -8.97 -14.89
CA THR A 224 10.52 -7.92 -14.02
C THR A 224 10.79 -6.66 -14.78
N SER A 225 10.24 -5.56 -14.28
CA SER A 225 10.61 -4.26 -14.78
C SER A 225 12.08 -3.94 -14.40
N GLY A 226 12.62 -4.48 -13.30
CA GLY A 226 13.77 -3.89 -12.61
C GLY A 226 13.41 -2.55 -11.96
N PRO A 227 14.38 -1.84 -11.35
CA PRO A 227 14.10 -0.69 -10.46
C PRO A 227 13.16 0.36 -11.07
N VAL A 228 12.14 0.76 -10.31
CA VAL A 228 11.17 1.80 -10.69
C VAL A 228 10.92 2.78 -9.54
N VAL A 229 10.44 3.96 -9.90
CA VAL A 229 9.81 4.89 -8.97
C VAL A 229 8.32 4.96 -9.27
N VAL A 230 7.50 4.84 -8.23
CA VAL A 230 6.05 5.03 -8.27
C VAL A 230 5.75 6.33 -7.54
N ARG A 231 5.18 7.29 -8.26
CA ARG A 231 4.70 8.55 -7.68
C ARG A 231 3.20 8.48 -7.60
N VAL A 232 2.64 8.79 -6.44
CA VAL A 232 1.20 8.78 -6.22
C VAL A 232 0.78 10.11 -5.62
N GLU A 233 -0.29 10.66 -6.15
CA GLU A 233 -0.98 11.83 -5.66
C GLU A 233 -2.44 11.44 -5.40
N VAL A 234 -2.85 11.55 -4.14
CA VAL A 234 -4.19 11.12 -3.70
C VAL A 234 -5.10 12.32 -3.64
N GLU A 235 -6.17 12.31 -4.43
CA GLU A 235 -7.14 13.40 -4.51
C GLU A 235 -8.34 13.18 -3.60
N SER A 236 -8.82 11.95 -3.46
CA SER A 236 -9.91 11.61 -2.55
C SER A 236 -9.75 10.20 -1.97
N VAL A 237 -10.28 9.99 -0.76
CA VAL A 237 -10.31 8.70 -0.09
C VAL A 237 -11.69 8.53 0.54
N ALA A 238 -12.40 7.48 0.13
CA ALA A 238 -13.60 7.01 0.79
C ALA A 238 -13.28 5.73 1.60
N PRO A 239 -13.74 5.63 2.86
CA PRO A 239 -13.54 4.42 3.65
C PRO A 239 -14.31 3.25 3.02
N PRO A 240 -13.88 1.99 3.29
CA PRO A 240 -14.63 0.83 2.83
C PRO A 240 -16.02 0.79 3.46
N GLN A 241 -16.95 0.04 2.86
CA GLN A 241 -18.33 -0.05 3.34
C GLN A 241 -18.36 -0.38 4.84
N ALA A 242 -19.19 0.35 5.58
CA ALA A 242 -19.21 0.26 7.04
C ALA A 242 -19.84 -1.06 7.51
N GLY A 243 -19.18 -1.72 8.47
CA GLY A 243 -19.70 -2.92 9.13
C GLY A 243 -20.38 -2.62 10.47
N PRO A 244 -20.98 -3.63 11.12
CA PRO A 244 -21.76 -3.51 12.36
C PRO A 244 -21.08 -2.79 13.53
N SER A 245 -19.74 -2.79 13.57
CA SER A 245 -18.96 -2.11 14.59
C SER A 245 -18.84 -0.59 14.37
N SER A 246 -19.32 -0.06 13.25
CA SER A 246 -19.23 1.36 12.88
C SER A 246 -20.55 2.09 13.10
N ASN A 247 -20.48 3.34 13.55
CA ASN A 247 -21.64 4.23 13.66
C ASN A 247 -22.27 4.58 12.31
N SER A 248 -21.54 4.41 11.21
CA SER A 248 -22.02 4.65 9.84
C SER A 248 -22.67 3.43 9.19
N TRP A 249 -22.84 2.33 9.93
CA TRP A 249 -23.46 1.11 9.42
C TRP A 249 -24.94 1.31 9.11
N GLN A 250 -25.37 0.89 7.91
CA GLN A 250 -26.75 1.06 7.45
C GLN A 250 -27.58 -0.23 7.55
N GLY A 251 -27.12 -1.22 8.32
CA GLY A 251 -27.86 -2.46 8.49
C GLY A 251 -27.72 -3.39 7.27
N VAL A 252 -28.86 -3.93 6.83
CA VAL A 252 -28.95 -4.87 5.71
C VAL A 252 -28.56 -4.23 4.38
N GLU A 253 -28.75 -2.93 4.19
CA GLU A 253 -28.36 -2.25 2.95
C GLU A 253 -26.85 -2.33 2.72
N SER A 254 -26.04 -2.19 3.77
CA SER A 254 -24.59 -2.39 3.69
C SER A 254 -24.21 -3.82 3.29
N LEU A 255 -24.96 -4.83 3.72
CA LEU A 255 -24.75 -6.22 3.31
C LEU A 255 -25.10 -6.43 1.83
N ARG A 256 -26.23 -5.86 1.39
CA ARG A 256 -26.70 -5.94 -0.01
C ARG A 256 -25.73 -5.27 -0.98
N GLU A 257 -25.19 -4.11 -0.61
CA GLU A 257 -24.19 -3.41 -1.43
C GLU A 257 -22.89 -4.22 -1.53
N GLU A 258 -22.36 -4.73 -0.42
CA GLU A 258 -21.15 -5.57 -0.42
C GLU A 258 -21.35 -6.86 -1.23
N ARG A 259 -22.53 -7.47 -1.13
CA ARG A 259 -22.95 -8.59 -1.98
C ARG A 259 -22.96 -8.22 -3.46
N ARG A 260 -23.60 -7.11 -3.85
CA ARG A 260 -23.66 -6.69 -5.25
C ARG A 260 -22.26 -6.50 -5.83
N HIS A 261 -21.33 -5.95 -5.06
CA HIS A 261 -19.93 -5.85 -5.46
C HIS A 261 -19.28 -7.23 -5.63
N ALA A 262 -19.53 -8.16 -4.70
CA ALA A 262 -19.02 -9.53 -4.81
C ALA A 262 -19.55 -10.26 -6.06
N GLU A 263 -20.87 -10.20 -6.30
CA GLU A 263 -21.51 -10.78 -7.50
C GLU A 263 -20.97 -10.15 -8.78
N SER A 264 -20.81 -8.82 -8.82
CA SER A 264 -20.23 -8.13 -9.97
C SER A 264 -18.81 -8.62 -10.28
N LEU A 265 -17.98 -8.90 -9.26
CA LEU A 265 -16.63 -9.44 -9.46
C LEU A 265 -16.61 -10.91 -9.93
N GLU A 266 -17.62 -11.71 -9.58
CA GLU A 266 -17.76 -13.07 -10.09
C GLU A 266 -18.13 -13.08 -11.57
N GLU A 267 -18.99 -12.14 -11.99
CA GLU A 267 -19.42 -11.99 -13.38
C GLU A 267 -18.33 -11.39 -14.28
N LEU A 268 -17.51 -10.49 -13.71
CA LEU A 268 -16.48 -9.77 -14.46
C LEU A 268 -15.35 -10.70 -14.93
N ASP A 269 -14.97 -10.54 -16.19
CA ASP A 269 -13.91 -11.31 -16.87
C ASP A 269 -14.02 -12.84 -16.68
N GLY A 270 -15.25 -13.36 -16.57
CA GLY A 270 -15.53 -14.80 -16.52
C GLY A 270 -15.03 -15.50 -15.25
N GLY A 271 -15.10 -14.85 -14.09
CA GLY A 271 -14.71 -15.41 -12.79
C GLY A 271 -13.22 -15.24 -12.46
N ARG A 272 -12.48 -14.45 -13.25
CA ARG A 272 -11.06 -14.13 -13.01
C ARG A 272 -10.81 -13.51 -11.64
N HIS A 273 -11.77 -12.75 -11.14
CA HIS A 273 -11.67 -12.07 -9.85
C HIS A 273 -12.34 -12.85 -8.70
N ALA A 274 -12.53 -14.16 -8.85
CA ALA A 274 -13.15 -15.04 -7.85
C ALA A 274 -12.55 -14.90 -6.43
N ARG A 275 -11.22 -14.75 -6.31
CA ARG A 275 -10.57 -14.54 -4.99
C ARG A 275 -10.95 -13.21 -4.34
N LYS A 276 -11.16 -12.16 -5.14
CA LYS A 276 -11.58 -10.83 -4.68
C LYS A 276 -13.06 -10.85 -4.29
N ALA A 277 -13.90 -11.50 -5.10
CA ALA A 277 -15.28 -11.77 -4.76
C ALA A 277 -15.41 -12.55 -3.44
N LEU A 278 -14.63 -13.63 -3.28
CA LEU A 278 -14.61 -14.45 -2.06
C LEU A 278 -14.25 -13.63 -0.82
N LYS A 279 -13.32 -12.69 -0.93
CA LYS A 279 -12.95 -11.78 0.16
C LYS A 279 -14.14 -10.92 0.61
N ARG A 280 -14.91 -10.38 -0.35
CA ARG A 280 -16.14 -9.63 -0.05
C ARG A 280 -17.23 -10.52 0.54
N TRP A 281 -17.42 -11.73 0.03
CA TRP A 281 -18.37 -12.69 0.60
C TRP A 281 -18.04 -13.06 2.06
N ARG A 282 -16.76 -13.31 2.36
CA ARG A 282 -16.31 -13.57 3.74
C ARG A 282 -16.57 -12.38 4.67
N ARG A 283 -16.47 -11.15 4.16
CA ARG A 283 -16.79 -9.94 4.90
C ARG A 283 -18.27 -9.87 5.29
N VAL A 284 -19.17 -10.21 4.36
CA VAL A 284 -20.62 -10.33 4.62
C VAL A 284 -20.89 -11.35 5.74
N VAL A 285 -20.27 -12.53 5.65
CA VAL A 285 -20.38 -13.58 6.69
C VAL A 285 -19.90 -13.05 8.05
N ALA A 286 -18.71 -12.45 8.10
CA ALA A 286 -18.14 -11.93 9.34
C ALA A 286 -19.02 -10.85 9.99
N TRP A 287 -19.63 -9.97 9.20
CA TRP A 287 -20.57 -8.97 9.72
C TRP A 287 -21.82 -9.60 10.32
N LEU A 288 -22.38 -10.62 9.68
CA LEU A 288 -23.54 -11.35 10.20
C LEU A 288 -23.19 -12.10 11.50
N GLU A 289 -22.00 -12.66 11.61
CA GLU A 289 -21.50 -13.28 12.84
C GLU A 289 -21.37 -12.26 13.98
N GLN A 290 -20.81 -11.08 13.71
CA GLN A 290 -20.73 -9.98 14.70
C GLN A 290 -22.11 -9.55 15.21
N LEU A 291 -23.13 -9.54 14.34
CA LEU A 291 -24.50 -9.24 14.75
C LEU A 291 -25.08 -10.30 15.67
N LEU A 292 -24.82 -11.57 15.38
CA LEU A 292 -25.24 -12.69 16.21
C LEU A 292 -24.56 -12.64 17.59
N GLU A 293 -23.26 -12.36 17.64
CA GLU A 293 -22.53 -12.17 18.90
C GLU A 293 -23.09 -11.02 19.72
N GLY A 294 -23.33 -9.87 19.09
CA GLY A 294 -23.95 -8.71 19.75
C GLY A 294 -25.35 -8.99 20.30
N ARG A 295 -26.13 -9.85 19.63
CA ARG A 295 -27.46 -10.30 20.10
C ARG A 295 -27.36 -11.34 21.21
N ARG A 296 -26.40 -12.27 21.13
CA ARG A 296 -26.10 -13.25 22.19
C ARG A 296 -25.76 -12.55 23.51
N TRP A 297 -24.94 -11.50 23.47
CA TRP A 297 -24.59 -10.70 24.64
C TRP A 297 -25.82 -10.04 25.28
N LYS A 298 -26.74 -9.47 24.48
CA LYS A 298 -27.98 -8.86 25.00
C LYS A 298 -28.89 -9.87 25.70
N LEU A 299 -28.92 -11.12 25.22
CA LEU A 299 -29.73 -12.20 25.83
C LEU A 299 -29.09 -12.76 27.11
N GLN A 300 -27.76 -12.91 27.15
CA GLN A 300 -27.05 -13.41 28.34
C GLN A 300 -26.92 -12.34 29.43
N GLY A 301 -26.71 -11.08 29.05
CA GLY A 301 -26.71 -9.94 29.97
C GLY A 301 -28.09 -9.64 30.57
N GLY A 302 -29.18 -9.99 29.87
CA GLY A 302 -30.55 -9.82 30.37
C GLY A 302 -31.00 -10.90 31.36
N ALA A 303 -30.35 -12.06 31.41
CA ALA A 303 -30.70 -13.15 32.33
C ALA A 303 -29.86 -13.17 33.61
N ALA A 304 -28.75 -12.42 33.68
CA ALA A 304 -27.85 -12.36 34.83
C ALA A 304 -27.60 -10.94 35.39
N ALA A 305 -28.17 -9.89 34.79
CA ALA A 305 -28.21 -8.55 35.39
C ALA A 305 -29.65 -8.22 35.82
N GLY A 306 -30.00 -8.70 37.01
CA GLY A 306 -31.03 -8.01 37.78
C GLY A 306 -30.51 -6.60 38.08
N ASP A 307 -31.37 -5.61 37.82
CA ASP A 307 -31.46 -4.34 38.56
C ASP A 307 -30.17 -3.85 39.24
N SER A 308 -29.41 -3.01 38.54
CA SER A 308 -28.71 -1.90 39.22
C SER A 308 -28.70 -0.69 38.30
N MET A 309 -29.73 0.14 38.49
CA MET A 309 -29.83 1.48 37.95
C MET A 309 -29.22 2.53 38.91
N TYR A 310 -28.48 2.10 39.94
CA TYR A 310 -27.82 2.95 40.93
C TYR A 310 -26.58 2.25 41.49
N ASP A 311 -25.39 2.66 41.04
CA ASP A 311 -24.16 2.72 41.83
C ASP A 311 -23.28 3.83 41.23
N LEU A 312 -23.84 5.04 41.29
CA LEU A 312 -23.07 6.29 41.32
C LEU A 312 -22.83 6.61 42.80
N GLU A 313 -21.89 5.92 43.43
CA GLU A 313 -21.22 6.43 44.63
C GLU A 313 -19.82 6.87 44.20
N TRP A 314 -19.72 8.12 43.75
CA TRP A 314 -18.48 8.86 43.85
C TRP A 314 -18.28 9.17 45.32
N ASP A 315 -17.51 8.33 46.00
CA ASP A 315 -16.87 8.68 47.26
C ASP A 315 -15.89 9.83 46.99
N ALA A 316 -16.40 11.05 47.11
CA ALA A 316 -15.62 12.17 47.58
C ALA A 316 -15.39 11.94 49.07
N ASP A 317 -14.17 11.63 49.49
CA ASP A 317 -13.38 12.54 50.31
C ASP A 317 -12.03 11.95 50.76
N GLU A 318 -11.07 12.88 50.84
CA GLU A 318 -9.82 12.84 51.61
C GLU A 318 -8.58 12.08 51.07
N ALA A 319 -7.76 12.82 50.32
CA ALA A 319 -6.31 12.80 50.53
C ALA A 319 -5.97 13.63 51.79
N PRO A 320 -4.90 13.33 52.56
CA PRO A 320 -3.58 13.80 52.13
C PRO A 320 -2.32 12.98 52.54
N ARG A 321 -1.29 13.16 51.67
CA ARG A 321 0.16 13.31 51.94
C ARG A 321 1.08 12.09 52.18
N ALA A 322 1.79 11.75 51.10
CA ALA A 322 3.23 12.00 50.83
C ALA A 322 4.33 11.45 51.76
N ALA A 323 5.23 10.67 51.14
CA ALA A 323 6.68 10.43 51.37
C ALA A 323 6.92 8.91 51.12
N GLU A 324 7.82 8.39 50.30
CA GLU A 324 9.12 8.81 49.77
C GLU A 324 9.46 7.82 48.63
N ALA A 325 10.18 8.28 47.58
CA ALA A 325 10.95 7.41 46.69
C ALA A 325 12.38 7.29 47.26
N PRO A 326 13.15 6.23 46.95
CA PRO A 326 13.83 6.19 45.65
C PRO A 326 13.94 4.81 44.99
N ALA A 327 14.31 4.87 43.72
CA ALA A 327 14.37 3.83 42.71
C ALA A 327 15.67 3.00 42.72
N GLU A 328 15.57 1.73 42.27
CA GLU A 328 16.40 1.01 41.28
C GLU A 328 16.25 -0.53 41.46
N PRO A 329 16.55 -1.38 40.46
CA PRO A 329 16.42 -1.24 39.01
C PRO A 329 15.55 -2.39 38.41
N ALA A 330 15.00 -2.16 37.22
CA ALA A 330 14.28 -3.18 36.45
C ALA A 330 15.26 -4.20 35.82
N PRO A 331 14.90 -5.50 35.76
CA PRO A 331 15.65 -6.48 34.98
C PRO A 331 15.35 -6.32 33.49
N GLU A 332 16.43 -6.46 32.74
CA GLU A 332 16.61 -6.50 31.29
C GLU A 332 15.44 -7.10 30.50
N THR A 333 14.85 -6.30 29.61
CA THR A 333 13.97 -6.74 28.53
C THR A 333 14.79 -7.09 27.29
N THR A 334 15.17 -8.36 27.17
CA THR A 334 15.44 -8.99 25.87
C THR A 334 14.20 -9.76 25.43
N GLY A 335 13.57 -9.33 24.35
CA GLY A 335 12.47 -10.08 23.73
C GLY A 335 11.63 -9.21 22.82
N ALA A 336 11.91 -9.32 21.52
CA ALA A 336 11.20 -8.75 20.38
C ALA A 336 9.73 -8.39 20.64
N ALA A 337 9.41 -7.10 20.53
CA ALA A 337 8.04 -6.64 20.33
C ALA A 337 7.60 -7.09 18.94
N GLU A 338 6.80 -8.15 18.90
CA GLU A 338 5.95 -8.48 17.76
C GLU A 338 5.10 -7.25 17.43
N LEU A 339 5.40 -6.61 16.30
CA LEU A 339 4.53 -5.64 15.66
C LEU A 339 3.16 -6.29 15.51
N GLY A 340 2.18 -5.75 16.22
CA GLY A 340 0.80 -6.23 16.25
C GLY A 340 0.21 -6.31 14.85
N ARG A 341 0.25 -7.51 14.28
CA ARG A 341 -0.71 -7.93 13.27
C ARG A 341 -2.07 -7.88 13.94
N ALA A 342 -2.98 -7.07 13.39
CA ALA A 342 -4.39 -7.25 13.65
C ALA A 342 -4.71 -8.75 13.46
N PRO A 343 -5.46 -9.39 14.37
CA PRO A 343 -5.80 -10.79 14.19
C PRO A 343 -6.51 -10.91 12.84
N GLU A 344 -5.94 -11.70 11.93
CA GLU A 344 -6.68 -12.25 10.80
C GLU A 344 -7.81 -13.09 11.41
N LEU A 345 -8.94 -12.43 11.70
CA LEU A 345 -10.23 -13.06 11.93
C LEU A 345 -10.60 -13.72 10.60
N THR A 346 -10.01 -14.88 10.34
CA THR A 346 -10.58 -15.85 9.44
C THR A 346 -11.72 -16.47 10.23
N PRO A 347 -12.99 -16.12 9.94
CA PRO A 347 -14.10 -16.76 10.63
C PRO A 347 -14.01 -18.25 10.38
N SER A 348 -14.09 -19.05 11.44
CA SER A 348 -14.19 -20.50 11.34
C SER A 348 -15.51 -20.79 10.63
N LEU A 349 -15.44 -20.95 9.31
CA LEU A 349 -16.53 -21.52 8.53
C LEU A 349 -16.89 -22.85 9.21
N PHE A 350 -18.16 -22.97 9.60
CA PHE A 350 -18.81 -24.16 10.16
C PHE A 350 -18.62 -24.40 11.67
N VAL A 351 -19.50 -23.80 12.50
CA VAL A 351 -20.74 -24.40 13.05
C VAL A 351 -21.42 -23.28 13.85
N VAL A 352 -22.43 -22.63 13.28
CA VAL A 352 -23.27 -21.68 14.02
C VAL A 352 -24.36 -22.50 14.73
N GLU A 353 -24.52 -22.34 16.04
CA GLU A 353 -25.59 -23.01 16.79
C GLU A 353 -26.96 -22.68 16.15
N ASP A 354 -27.81 -23.68 15.90
CA ASP A 354 -29.11 -23.53 15.22
C ASP A 354 -30.01 -22.46 15.90
N ASP A 355 -29.86 -22.30 17.21
CA ASP A 355 -30.60 -21.31 17.99
C ASP A 355 -30.13 -19.87 17.79
N LEU A 356 -28.90 -19.65 17.29
CA LEU A 356 -28.40 -18.34 16.90
C LEU A 356 -28.88 -17.95 15.50
N VAL A 357 -28.92 -18.89 14.57
CA VAL A 357 -29.44 -18.65 13.21
C VAL A 357 -30.91 -18.22 13.25
N ARG A 358 -31.70 -18.78 14.17
CA ARG A 358 -33.10 -18.38 14.40
C ARG A 358 -33.28 -16.93 14.86
N GLN A 359 -32.22 -16.25 15.30
CA GLN A 359 -32.26 -14.85 15.74
C GLN A 359 -32.06 -13.86 14.60
N LEU A 360 -31.68 -14.32 13.41
CA LEU A 360 -31.57 -13.49 12.22
C LEU A 360 -32.95 -13.12 11.69
N GLN A 361 -33.10 -11.88 11.24
CA GLN A 361 -34.29 -11.45 10.52
C GLN A 361 -34.35 -12.14 9.14
N PRO A 362 -35.53 -12.27 8.51
CA PRO A 362 -35.66 -12.93 7.21
C PRO A 362 -34.71 -12.40 6.13
N ASP A 363 -34.50 -11.09 6.10
CA ASP A 363 -33.59 -10.45 5.14
C ASP A 363 -32.12 -10.77 5.46
N GLU A 364 -31.73 -10.80 6.73
CA GLU A 364 -30.38 -11.16 7.17
C GLU A 364 -30.08 -12.65 6.90
N LEU A 365 -31.08 -13.52 7.07
CA LEU A 365 -31.00 -14.94 6.72
C LEU A 365 -30.74 -15.14 5.23
N CYS A 366 -31.39 -14.35 4.38
CA CYS A 366 -31.19 -14.39 2.94
C CYS A 366 -29.74 -14.04 2.58
N GLU A 367 -29.20 -12.96 3.14
CA GLU A 367 -27.81 -12.55 2.89
C GLU A 367 -26.81 -13.56 3.45
N TRP A 368 -27.07 -14.11 4.65
CA TRP A 368 -26.24 -15.14 5.25
C TRP A 368 -26.18 -16.41 4.39
N ALA A 369 -27.34 -16.93 3.98
CA ALA A 369 -27.42 -18.12 3.14
C ALA A 369 -26.74 -17.90 1.77
N SER A 370 -26.95 -16.73 1.17
CA SER A 370 -26.33 -16.37 -0.11
C SER A 370 -24.81 -16.32 0.01
N ALA A 371 -24.28 -15.65 1.04
CA ALA A 371 -22.84 -15.52 1.25
C ALA A 371 -22.17 -16.85 1.59
N GLN A 372 -22.80 -17.70 2.42
CA GLN A 372 -22.31 -19.05 2.73
C GLN A 372 -22.30 -19.95 1.49
N ALA A 373 -23.36 -19.92 0.68
CA ALA A 373 -23.43 -20.68 -0.56
C ALA A 373 -22.34 -20.25 -1.55
N ALA A 374 -22.09 -18.94 -1.68
CA ALA A 374 -21.03 -18.41 -2.52
C ALA A 374 -19.63 -18.80 -2.01
N CYS A 375 -19.38 -18.68 -0.70
CA CYS A 375 -18.12 -19.09 -0.07
C CYS A 375 -17.84 -20.59 -0.18
N ALA A 376 -18.87 -21.44 -0.24
CA ALA A 376 -18.70 -22.88 -0.41
C ALA A 376 -18.42 -23.28 -1.87
N ARG A 377 -18.76 -22.42 -2.83
CA ARG A 377 -18.60 -22.67 -4.26
C ARG A 377 -17.23 -22.23 -4.79
N LEU A 378 -16.69 -21.13 -4.24
CA LEU A 378 -15.41 -20.53 -4.62
C LEU A 378 -14.26 -21.04 -3.75
#